data_AF-A0A2D9S5R4-F1
#
_entry.id   AF-A0A2D9S5R4-F1
#
_cell.length_a   1.000
_cell.length_b   1.000
_cell.length_c   1.000
_cell.angle_alpha   90.00
_cell.angle_beta   90.00
_cell.angle_gamma   90.00
#
_symmetry.space_group_name_H-M   'P 1'
#
loop_
_entity.id
_entity.type
_entity.pdbx_description
1 polymer ?
#
loop_
_entity_poly.entity_id
_entity_poly.type
_entity_poly.pdbx_seq_one_letter_code
_entity_poly.pdbx_strand_id
1 'polypeptide(L)'
;PPREVLYRACDQRFELMLEKGALEEVDKLIRLPLDPSHPILKAVGVRELALFLKGEIELDLAKKRSQQATRRYAKRQSTWFRNQFGKSKRLSAQYSESLYRKIFS
;
A
#
# COMPACT_ATOMS: atom_id res chain seq x y z
N PRO A 1 -1.23 15.36 0.30
CA PRO A 1 -0.84 15.45 1.74
C PRO A 1 0.67 15.69 1.85
N PRO A 2 1.15 16.27 2.95
CA PRO A 2 2.58 16.26 3.27
C PRO A 2 3.14 14.83 3.28
N ARG A 3 4.40 14.66 2.87
CA ARG A 3 5.03 13.34 2.69
C ARG A 3 4.99 12.51 3.98
N GLU A 4 5.27 13.15 5.11
CA GLU A 4 5.28 12.51 6.43
C GLU A 4 3.92 11.95 6.82
N VAL A 5 2.85 12.74 6.62
CA VAL A 5 1.47 12.32 6.89
C VAL A 5 1.08 11.12 6.03
N LEU A 6 1.43 11.16 4.73
CA LEU A 6 1.18 10.04 3.81
C LEU A 6 1.91 8.77 4.25
N TYR A 7 3.15 8.90 4.72
CA TYR A 7 3.95 7.76 5.16
C TYR A 7 3.41 7.17 6.45
N ARG A 8 3.06 7.99 7.45
CA ARG A 8 2.37 7.53 8.67
C ARG A 8 1.08 6.78 8.34
N ALA A 9 0.25 7.30 7.43
CA ALA A 9 -0.98 6.64 7.02
C ALA A 9 -0.72 5.31 6.30
N CYS A 10 0.31 5.23 5.46
CA CYS A 10 0.71 3.97 4.81
C CYS A 10 1.14 2.93 5.84
N ASP A 11 1.90 3.35 6.85
CA ASP A 11 2.43 2.47 7.89
C ASP A 11 1.31 1.94 8.78
N GLN A 12 0.46 2.84 9.30
CA GLN A 12 -0.72 2.49 10.10
C GLN A 12 -1.68 1.58 9.35
N ARG A 13 -1.93 1.85 8.06
CA ARG A 13 -2.80 0.99 7.25
C ARG A 13 -2.24 -0.42 7.13
N PHE A 14 -0.92 -0.58 7.01
CA PHE A 14 -0.32 -1.91 6.94
C PHE A 14 -0.41 -2.66 8.27
N GLU A 15 -0.26 -1.99 9.41
CA GLU A 15 -0.53 -2.59 10.73
C GLU A 15 -1.96 -3.13 10.81
N LEU A 16 -2.93 -2.28 10.44
CA LEU A 16 -4.34 -2.67 10.44
C LEU A 16 -4.63 -3.84 9.50
N MET A 17 -3.90 -3.96 8.38
CA MET A 17 -4.01 -5.11 7.49
C MET A 17 -3.53 -6.40 8.17
N LEU A 18 -2.41 -6.34 8.89
CA LEU A 18 -1.92 -7.49 9.67
C LEU A 18 -2.92 -7.90 10.75
N GLU A 19 -3.44 -6.93 11.51
CA GLU A 19 -4.46 -7.16 12.54
C GLU A 19 -5.75 -7.76 11.98
N LYS A 20 -6.08 -7.45 10.71
CA LYS A 20 -7.27 -7.95 10.01
C LYS A 20 -7.06 -9.26 9.26
N GLY A 21 -5.89 -9.88 9.38
CA GLY A 21 -5.64 -11.21 8.84
C GLY A 21 -4.96 -11.25 7.48
N ALA A 22 -4.21 -10.20 7.10
CA ALA A 22 -3.47 -10.20 5.85
C ALA A 22 -2.41 -11.31 5.77
N LEU A 23 -1.90 -11.79 6.91
CA LEU A 23 -0.94 -12.88 6.94
C LEU A 23 -1.60 -14.20 6.49
N GLU A 24 -2.80 -14.48 6.98
CA GLU A 24 -3.61 -15.64 6.63
C GLU A 24 -4.08 -15.57 5.17
N GLU A 25 -4.40 -14.38 4.68
CA GLU A 25 -4.71 -14.17 3.25
C GLU A 25 -3.50 -14.52 2.37
N VAL A 26 -2.29 -14.09 2.75
CA VAL A 26 -1.08 -14.40 1.99
C VAL A 26 -0.72 -15.88 2.08
N ASP A 27 -0.86 -16.54 3.23
CA ASP A 27 -0.64 -17.99 3.36
C ASP A 27 -1.55 -18.78 2.42
N LYS A 28 -2.84 -18.42 2.36
CA LYS A 28 -3.77 -19.02 1.40
C LYS A 28 -3.35 -18.74 -0.04
N LEU A 29 -2.96 -17.51 -0.35
CA LEU A 29 -2.56 -17.09 -1.70
C LEU A 29 -1.34 -17.88 -2.22
N ILE A 30 -0.29 -18.06 -1.40
CA ILE A 30 0.93 -18.74 -1.84
C ILE A 30 0.77 -20.26 -1.97
N ARG A 31 -0.29 -20.84 -1.40
CA ARG A 31 -0.65 -22.26 -1.54
C ARG A 31 -1.45 -22.55 -2.79
N LEU A 32 -2.00 -21.53 -3.45
CA LEU A 32 -2.68 -21.72 -4.73
C LEU A 32 -1.67 -22.18 -5.79
N PRO A 33 -2.07 -23.06 -6.73
CA PRO A 33 -1.22 -23.51 -7.83
C PRO A 33 -1.08 -22.41 -8.90
N LEU A 34 -0.53 -21.26 -8.50
CA LEU A 34 -0.30 -20.11 -9.36
C LEU A 34 1.10 -20.18 -9.96
N ASP A 35 1.21 -19.75 -11.21
CA ASP A 35 2.51 -19.50 -11.82
C ASP A 35 3.28 -18.45 -10.98
N PRO A 36 4.58 -18.67 -10.65
CA PRO A 36 5.36 -17.72 -9.87
C PRO A 36 5.46 -16.31 -10.48
N SER A 37 5.25 -16.17 -11.78
CA SER A 37 5.21 -14.89 -12.50
C SER A 37 3.87 -14.15 -12.38
N HIS A 38 2.84 -14.81 -11.83
CA HIS A 38 1.48 -14.29 -11.77
C HIS A 38 1.43 -12.92 -11.08
N PRO A 39 0.78 -11.90 -11.67
CA PRO A 39 0.83 -10.52 -11.17
C PRO A 39 0.38 -10.36 -9.71
N ILE A 40 -0.56 -11.18 -9.24
CA ILE A 40 -1.05 -11.13 -7.85
C ILE A 40 0.06 -11.32 -6.82
N LEU A 41 1.08 -12.15 -7.13
CA LEU A 41 2.21 -12.43 -6.26
C LEU A 41 3.15 -11.22 -6.11
N LYS A 42 2.99 -10.22 -7.00
CA LYS A 42 3.73 -8.96 -6.99
C LYS A 42 2.98 -7.83 -6.28
N ALA A 43 1.80 -8.10 -5.73
CA ALA A 43 1.08 -7.13 -4.92
C ALA A 43 1.94 -6.69 -3.72
N VAL A 44 1.86 -5.41 -3.38
CA VAL A 44 2.69 -4.82 -2.32
C VAL A 44 2.40 -5.51 -0.99
N GLY A 45 3.44 -6.04 -0.34
CA GLY A 45 3.33 -6.76 0.94
C GLY A 45 3.29 -8.28 0.79
N VAL A 46 2.81 -8.82 -0.34
CA VAL A 46 2.71 -10.29 -0.54
C VAL A 46 4.08 -10.95 -0.49
N ARG A 47 5.06 -10.39 -1.21
CA ARG A 47 6.42 -10.95 -1.24
C ARG A 47 7.04 -10.99 0.16
N GLU A 48 6.93 -9.90 0.91
CA GLU A 48 7.54 -9.80 2.24
C GLU A 48 6.88 -10.76 3.24
N LEU A 49 5.54 -10.85 3.24
CA LEU A 49 4.82 -11.77 4.11
C LEU A 49 5.05 -13.23 3.72
N ALA A 50 5.18 -13.53 2.43
CA ALA A 50 5.54 -14.86 1.95
C ALA A 50 6.94 -15.29 2.42
N LEU A 51 7.93 -14.39 2.46
CA LEU A 51 9.25 -14.69 3.00
C LEU A 51 9.20 -15.04 4.50
N PHE A 52 8.39 -14.31 5.27
CA PHE A 52 8.16 -14.63 6.68
C PHE A 52 7.48 -15.99 6.85
N LEU A 53 6.43 -16.28 6.06
CA LEU A 53 5.73 -17.57 6.10
C LEU A 53 6.62 -18.77 5.73
N LYS A 54 7.69 -18.53 4.95
CA LYS A 54 8.71 -19.53 4.62
C LYS A 54 9.82 -19.66 5.68
N GLY A 55 9.79 -18.83 6.72
CA GLY A 55 10.84 -18.78 7.75
C GLY A 55 12.15 -18.13 7.30
N GLU A 56 12.15 -17.38 6.19
CA GLU A 56 13.36 -16.75 5.65
C GLU A 56 13.72 -15.42 6.34
N ILE A 57 12.72 -14.74 6.92
CA ILE A 57 12.88 -13.48 7.66
C ILE A 57 11.92 -13.40 8.84
N GLU A 58 12.28 -12.62 9.86
CA GLU A 58 11.40 -12.29 10.99
C GLU A 58 10.19 -11.42 10.58
N LEU A 59 9.08 -11.56 11.30
CA LEU A 59 7.84 -10.81 11.05
C LEU A 59 8.05 -9.30 11.10
N ASP A 60 8.83 -8.81 12.07
CA ASP A 60 9.13 -7.37 12.19
C ASP A 60 9.88 -6.85 10.96
N LEU A 61 10.79 -7.65 10.41
CA LEU A 61 11.52 -7.29 9.19
C LEU A 61 10.60 -7.32 7.97
N ALA A 62 9.74 -8.33 7.84
CA ALA A 62 8.73 -8.40 6.79
C ALA A 62 7.83 -7.15 6.81
N LYS A 63 7.29 -6.81 7.97
CA LYS A 63 6.47 -5.62 8.21
C LYS A 63 7.19 -4.33 7.81
N LYS A 64 8.42 -4.11 8.28
CA LYS A 64 9.22 -2.92 7.92
C LYS A 64 9.43 -2.82 6.41
N ARG A 65 9.70 -3.95 5.73
CA ARG A 65 9.88 -3.99 4.27
C ARG A 65 8.57 -3.72 3.53
N SER A 66 7.44 -4.29 3.96
CA SER A 66 6.13 -4.04 3.34
C SER A 66 5.69 -2.58 3.46
N GLN A 67 5.91 -1.97 4.63
CA GLN A 67 5.67 -0.53 4.83
C GLN A 67 6.56 0.31 3.90
N GLN A 68 7.85 -0.02 3.79
CA GLN A 68 8.74 0.65 2.85
C GLN A 68 8.29 0.51 1.39
N ALA A 69 7.87 -0.69 0.98
CA ALA A 69 7.34 -0.95 -0.36
C ALA A 69 6.08 -0.12 -0.64
N THR A 70 5.19 -0.01 0.35
CA THR A 70 3.98 0.81 0.30
C THR A 70 4.32 2.29 0.11
N ARG A 71 5.26 2.84 0.90
CA ARG A 71 5.73 4.24 0.76
C ARG A 71 6.37 4.50 -0.61
N ARG A 72 7.12 3.55 -1.15
CA ARG A 72 7.71 3.63 -2.50
C ARG A 72 6.63 3.65 -3.58
N TYR A 73 5.58 2.82 -3.44
CA TYR A 73 4.45 2.81 -4.36
C TYR A 73 3.66 4.12 -4.31
N ALA A 74 3.35 4.63 -3.11
CA ALA A 74 2.69 5.92 -2.93
C ALA A 74 3.49 7.09 -3.52
N LYS A 75 4.83 7.05 -3.41
CA LYS A 75 5.73 8.01 -4.09
C LYS A 75 5.59 7.91 -5.61
N ARG A 76 5.61 6.70 -6.20
CA ARG A 76 5.44 6.50 -7.65
C ARG A 76 4.10 7.04 -8.13
N GLN A 77 3.01 6.74 -7.41
CA GLN A 77 1.69 7.30 -7.71
C GLN A 77 1.70 8.82 -7.66
N SER A 78 2.29 9.41 -6.62
CA SER A 78 2.39 10.88 -6.49
C SER A 78 3.19 11.52 -7.63
N THR A 79 4.28 10.91 -8.08
CA THR A 79 5.05 11.36 -9.25
C THR A 79 4.23 11.25 -10.52
N TRP A 80 3.54 10.13 -10.73
CA TRP A 80 2.68 9.92 -11.89
C TRP A 80 1.58 10.98 -11.95
N PHE A 81 0.82 11.19 -10.86
CA PHE A 81 -0.22 12.23 -10.79
C PHE A 81 0.30 13.63 -11.13
N ARG A 82 1.51 13.97 -10.66
CA ARG A 82 2.13 15.28 -10.94
C ARG A 82 2.43 15.50 -12.41
N ASN A 83 2.77 14.44 -13.14
CA ASN A 83 3.19 14.52 -14.53
C ASN A 83 2.05 14.26 -15.53
N GLN A 84 0.96 13.63 -15.09
CA GLN A 84 -0.17 13.29 -15.98
C GLN A 84 -1.27 14.36 -16.01
N PHE A 85 -1.43 15.12 -14.92
CA PHE A 85 -2.49 16.11 -14.82
C PHE A 85 -1.89 17.51 -14.74
N GLY A 86 -1.84 18.24 -15.87
CA GLY A 86 -1.23 19.58 -16.03
C GLY A 86 -1.70 20.65 -15.02
N LYS A 87 -2.44 21.68 -15.44
CA LYS A 87 -3.04 22.68 -14.52
C LYS A 87 -4.28 22.11 -13.78
N SER A 88 -4.18 20.90 -13.26
CA SER A 88 -5.26 20.31 -12.47
C SER A 88 -5.38 21.00 -11.12
N LYS A 89 -6.63 21.27 -10.68
CA LYS A 89 -6.90 21.74 -9.32
C LYS A 89 -6.49 20.64 -8.35
N ARG A 90 -5.41 20.86 -7.59
CA ARG A 90 -5.01 19.96 -6.52
C ARG A 90 -5.87 20.21 -5.31
N LEU A 91 -6.62 19.20 -4.89
CA LEU A 91 -7.33 19.23 -3.62
C LEU A 91 -6.42 18.60 -2.56
N SER A 92 -5.87 19.42 -1.67
CA SER A 92 -5.04 18.96 -0.56
C SER A 92 -5.92 18.62 0.64
N ALA A 93 -6.86 17.70 0.47
CA ALA A 93 -7.93 17.55 1.43
C ALA A 93 -8.01 16.14 2.01
N GLN A 94 -7.56 16.01 3.25
CA GLN A 94 -8.31 15.30 4.30
C GLN A 94 -9.55 16.14 4.72
N TYR A 95 -9.77 17.30 4.06
CA TYR A 95 -10.64 18.43 4.42
C TYR A 95 -11.84 18.64 3.47
N SER A 96 -12.18 17.68 2.61
CA SER A 96 -13.15 17.92 1.52
C SER A 96 -14.58 17.55 1.87
N GLU A 97 -14.92 17.21 3.12
CA GLU A 97 -16.34 17.11 3.50
C GLU A 97 -17.06 18.42 3.19
N SER A 98 -16.42 19.56 3.47
CA SER A 98 -16.91 20.89 3.12
C SER A 98 -16.97 21.16 1.61
N LEU A 99 -16.18 20.44 0.80
CA LEU A 99 -16.08 20.64 -0.66
C LEU A 99 -16.88 19.61 -1.46
N TYR A 100 -17.42 18.57 -0.83
CA TYR A 100 -18.13 17.48 -1.49
C TYR A 100 -19.26 18.00 -2.39
N ARG A 101 -20.09 18.91 -1.86
CA ARG A 101 -21.19 19.55 -2.61
C ARG A 101 -20.73 20.37 -3.81
N LYS A 102 -19.49 20.87 -3.81
CA LYS A 102 -18.94 21.74 -4.87
C LYS A 102 -18.21 20.95 -5.97
N ILE A 103 -17.89 19.69 -5.69
CA ILE A 103 -17.20 18.79 -6.62
C ILE A 103 -18.21 17.95 -7.41
N PHE A 104 -19.34 17.59 -6.79
CA PHE A 104 -20.36 16.69 -7.36
C PHE A 104 -21.71 17.39 -7.66
N SER A 105 -21.74 18.72 -7.76
CA SER A 105 -22.88 19.49 -8.29
C SER A 105 -22.75 19.76 -9.77
#